data_AF-A0A2E4MRN7-F1
#
_entry.id   AF-A0A2E4MRN7-F1
#
_cell.length_a   1.000
_cell.length_b   1.000
_cell.length_c   1.000
_cell.angle_alpha   90.00
_cell.angle_beta   90.00
_cell.angle_gamma   90.00
#
_symmetry.space_group_name_H-M   'P 1'
#
loop_
_entity.id
_entity.type
_entity.pdbx_description
1 polymer ?
#
loop_
_entity_poly.entity_id
_entity_poly.type
_entity_poly.pdbx_seq_one_letter_code
_entity_poly.pdbx_strand_id
1 'polypeptide(L)' 'MIGGNRDVSLTPQQASDFDGDGTIGFGDFLQFASGFGAAKGDANYDSRLDLDKDGSVGFSDFLSFAAVFGQPVE' A
#
# COMPACT_ATOMS: atom_id res chain seq x y z
N MET A 1 -21.35 17.96 19.89
CA MET A 1 -20.98 16.57 19.56
C MET A 1 -21.17 16.36 18.07
N ILE A 2 -20.10 16.24 17.28
CA ILE A 2 -20.15 15.60 15.97
C ILE A 2 -18.87 14.78 15.88
N GLY A 3 -18.93 13.56 16.41
CA GLY A 3 -17.94 12.53 16.13
C GLY A 3 -18.33 11.89 14.81
N GLY A 4 -17.51 12.09 13.79
CA GLY A 4 -17.61 11.39 12.53
C GLY A 4 -16.22 10.91 12.16
N ASN A 5 -15.77 9.83 12.79
CA ASN A 5 -14.69 9.03 12.20
C ASN A 5 -15.26 8.48 10.89
N ARG A 6 -15.02 9.20 9.80
CA ARG A 6 -15.18 8.64 8.47
C ARG A 6 -14.03 7.65 8.34
N ASP A 7 -14.33 6.37 8.40
CA ASP A 7 -13.43 5.35 7.88
C ASP A 7 -13.34 5.61 6.36
N VAL A 8 -12.40 6.48 5.98
CA VAL A 8 -12.14 6.77 4.58
C VAL A 8 -11.42 5.56 4.03
N SER A 9 -12.14 4.74 3.26
CA SER A 9 -11.48 3.72 2.44
C SER A 9 -10.61 4.44 1.42
N LEU A 10 -9.31 4.18 1.45
CA LEU A 10 -8.39 4.66 0.43
C LEU A 10 -8.81 4.12 -0.94
N THR A 11 -8.63 4.93 -1.98
CA THR A 11 -8.63 4.42 -3.35
C THR A 11 -7.40 3.52 -3.55
N PRO A 12 -7.38 2.64 -4.57
CA PRO A 12 -6.19 1.85 -4.88
C PRO A 12 -4.93 2.71 -5.11
N GLN A 13 -5.08 3.90 -5.71
CA GLN A 13 -4.01 4.87 -5.90
C GLN A 13 -3.50 5.41 -4.55
N GLN A 14 -4.40 5.89 -3.70
CA GLN A 14 -4.03 6.41 -2.36
C GLN A 14 -3.41 5.35 -1.47
N ALA A 15 -3.81 4.09 -1.62
CA ALA A 15 -3.24 2.98 -0.87
C ALA A 15 -1.84 2.59 -1.37
N SER A 16 -1.47 2.95 -2.61
CA SER A 16 -0.23 2.55 -3.28
C SER A 16 0.84 3.66 -3.34
N ASP A 17 0.48 4.89 -2.96
CA ASP A 17 1.41 6.03 -2.79
C ASP A 17 2.06 5.96 -1.40
N PHE A 18 3.09 5.14 -1.29
CA PHE A 18 3.80 4.83 -0.06
C PHE A 18 4.79 5.92 0.35
N ASP A 19 5.37 6.66 -0.61
CA ASP A 19 6.26 7.80 -0.32
C ASP A 19 5.54 9.15 -0.21
N GLY A 20 4.29 9.22 -0.66
CA GLY A 20 3.43 10.39 -0.53
C GLY A 20 3.76 11.50 -1.52
N ASP A 21 4.44 11.18 -2.64
CA ASP A 21 4.81 12.16 -3.67
C ASP A 21 3.66 12.46 -4.65
N GLY A 22 2.55 11.72 -4.54
CA GLY A 22 1.36 11.87 -5.37
C GLY A 22 1.42 11.13 -6.70
N THR A 23 2.44 10.29 -6.94
CA THR A 23 2.58 9.45 -8.13
C THR A 23 2.98 8.04 -7.72
N ILE A 24 2.21 7.03 -8.14
CA ILE A 24 2.53 5.62 -7.84
C ILE A 24 3.69 5.18 -8.73
N GLY A 25 4.92 5.34 -8.24
CA GLY A 25 6.13 5.32 -9.04
C GLY A 25 7.22 4.38 -8.52
N PHE A 26 8.45 4.60 -9.01
CA PHE A 26 9.59 3.76 -8.62
C PHE A 26 9.98 3.93 -7.15
N GLY A 27 9.70 5.08 -6.55
CA GLY A 27 9.87 5.30 -5.11
C GLY A 27 9.00 4.37 -4.27
N ASP A 28 7.71 4.28 -4.62
CA ASP A 28 6.78 3.33 -4.01
C ASP A 28 7.20 1.88 -4.23
N PHE A 29 7.67 1.54 -5.44
CA PHE A 29 8.16 0.20 -5.72
C PHE A 29 9.33 -0.19 -4.80
N LEU A 30 10.27 0.73 -4.55
CA LEU A 30 11.37 0.46 -3.63
C LEU A 30 10.89 0.26 -2.18
N GLN A 31 9.87 1.00 -1.75
CA GLN A 31 9.23 0.75 -0.44
C GLN A 31 8.54 -0.61 -0.40
N PHE A 32 7.73 -0.93 -1.41
CA PHE A 32 7.05 -2.22 -1.52
C PHE A 32 8.05 -3.39 -1.48
N ALA A 33 9.12 -3.31 -2.26
CA ALA A 33 10.17 -4.32 -2.31
C ALA A 33 10.88 -4.54 -0.97
N SER A 34 10.91 -3.52 -0.08
CA SER A 34 11.53 -3.65 1.24
C SER A 34 10.76 -4.57 2.20
N GLY A 35 9.44 -4.69 2.02
CA GLY A 35 8.57 -5.56 2.81
C GLY A 35 8.12 -6.82 2.09
N PHE A 36 8.41 -6.98 0.80
CA PHE A 36 7.93 -8.12 0.01
C PHE A 36 8.37 -9.46 0.60
N GLY A 37 7.41 -10.37 0.78
CA GLY A 37 7.59 -11.68 1.41
C GLY A 37 7.49 -11.68 2.94
N ALA A 38 7.34 -10.52 3.60
CA ALA A 38 7.13 -10.43 5.04
C ALA A 38 5.68 -10.76 5.42
N ALA A 39 5.48 -11.36 6.59
CA ALA A 39 4.17 -11.59 7.18
C ALA A 39 4.06 -10.98 8.59
N LYS A 40 2.82 -10.84 9.09
CA LYS A 40 2.56 -10.33 10.45
C LYS A 40 3.42 -11.04 11.49
N GLY A 41 4.27 -10.28 12.16
CA GLY A 41 5.22 -10.77 13.17
C GLY A 41 6.67 -10.72 12.73
N ASP A 42 6.94 -10.62 11.42
CA ASP A 42 8.28 -10.40 10.90
C ASP A 42 8.75 -8.96 11.15
N ALA A 43 10.06 -8.79 11.35
CA ALA A 43 10.64 -7.48 11.66
C ALA A 43 10.50 -6.46 10.52
N ASN A 44 10.37 -6.94 9.28
CA ASN A 44 10.22 -6.13 8.07
C ASN A 44 8.78 -6.07 7.56
N TYR A 45 7.79 -6.60 8.31
CA TYR A 45 6.39 -6.45 7.94
C TYR A 45 5.94 -5.01 8.15
N ASP A 46 5.57 -4.35 7.05
CA ASP A 46 4.88 -3.06 7.03
C ASP A 46 3.45 -3.28 6.56
N SER A 47 2.48 -3.05 7.46
CA SER A 47 1.05 -3.22 7.16
C SER A 47 0.53 -2.29 6.05
N ARG A 48 1.27 -1.25 5.67
CA ARG A 48 0.91 -0.40 4.52
C ARG A 48 1.08 -1.13 3.19
N LEU A 49 1.97 -2.11 3.13
CA LEU A 49 2.32 -2.85 1.91
C LEU A 49 1.41 -4.09 1.71
N ASP A 50 0.69 -4.51 2.75
CA ASP A 50 -0.34 -5.56 2.77
C ASP A 50 -1.69 -4.94 2.33
N LEU A 51 -1.82 -4.76 1.01
CA LEU A 51 -2.90 -4.05 0.34
C LEU A 51 -4.22 -4.82 0.40
N ASP A 52 -4.19 -6.15 0.32
CA ASP A 52 -5.37 -7.00 0.45
C ASP A 52 -5.74 -7.37 1.90
N LYS A 53 -4.83 -7.06 2.85
CA LYS A 53 -4.98 -7.24 4.30
C LYS A 53 -4.99 -8.70 4.74
N ASP A 54 -4.43 -9.62 3.95
CA ASP A 54 -4.35 -11.05 4.30
C ASP A 54 -3.34 -11.36 5.42
N GLY A 55 -2.48 -10.39 5.78
CA GLY A 55 -1.44 -10.52 6.78
C GLY A 55 -0.06 -10.84 6.23
N SER A 56 0.12 -10.81 4.92
CA SER A 56 1.37 -11.00 4.21
C SER A 56 1.55 -9.89 3.17
N VAL A 57 2.78 -9.51 2.86
CA VAL A 57 3.10 -8.67 1.70
C VAL A 57 3.50 -9.60 0.57
N GLY A 58 2.52 -10.02 -0.22
CA GLY A 58 2.64 -11.11 -1.17
C GLY A 58 2.39 -10.72 -2.64
N PHE A 59 2.21 -11.74 -3.46
CA PHE A 59 2.00 -11.56 -4.90
C PHE A 59 0.64 -10.94 -5.23
N SER A 60 -0.39 -11.15 -4.41
CA SER A 60 -1.69 -10.49 -4.54
C SER A 60 -1.58 -8.98 -4.32
N ASP A 61 -0.80 -8.54 -3.34
CA ASP A 61 -0.49 -7.12 -3.14
C ASP A 61 0.28 -6.54 -4.32
N PHE A 62 1.27 -7.28 -4.84
CA PHE A 62 2.01 -6.86 -6.03
C PHE A 62 1.10 -6.66 -7.24
N LEU A 63 0.14 -7.56 -7.49
CA LEU A 63 -0.83 -7.38 -8.58
C LEU A 63 -1.72 -6.16 -8.37
N SER A 64 -2.11 -5.87 -7.12
CA SER A 64 -2.90 -4.70 -6.77
C SER A 64 -2.12 -3.40 -6.98
N PHE A 65 -0.85 -3.37 -6.55
CA PHE A 65 0.07 -2.27 -6.79
C PHE A 65 0.33 -2.06 -8.29
N ALA A 66 0.65 -3.13 -9.03
CA ALA A 66 0.92 -3.07 -10.46
C ALA A 66 -0.26 -2.57 -11.29
N ALA A 67 -1.50 -2.78 -10.83
CA ALA A 67 -2.70 -2.30 -11.50
C ALA A 67 -2.81 -0.76 -11.55
N VAL A 68 -2.17 -0.06 -10.61
CA VAL A 68 -2.17 1.41 -10.52
C VAL A 68 -0.81 2.06 -10.75
N PHE A 69 0.22 1.25 -11.01
CA PHE A 69 1.57 1.76 -11.24
C PHE A 69 1.64 2.75 -12.42
N GLY A 70 2.38 3.85 -12.22
CA GLY A 70 2.54 4.96 -13.17
C GLY A 70 1.39 5.96 -13.18
N GLN A 71 0.36 5.79 -12.34
CA GLN A 71 -0.77 6.72 -12.23
C GLN A 71 -0.49 7.79 -11.16
N PRO A 72 -1.08 8.99 -11.28
CA PRO A 72 -1.13 9.94 -10.18
C PRO A 72 -2.15 9.50 -9.12
N VAL A 73 -2.05 10.06 -7.92
CA VAL A 73 -3.11 9.98 -6.90
C VAL A 73 -4.21 10.97 -7.26
N GLU A 74 -5.43 10.47 -7.48
CA GLU A 74 -6.67 11.25 -7.72
C GLU A 74 -7.57 11.34 -6.48
#